data_AF-A0A399H3U7-F1
#
_entry.id   AF-A0A399H3U7-F1
#
_cell.length_a   1.000
_cell.length_b   1.000
_cell.length_c   1.000
_cell.angle_alpha   90.00
_cell.angle_beta   90.00
_cell.angle_gamma   90.00
#
_symmetry.space_group_name_H-M   'P 1'
#
loop_
_entity.id
_entity.type
_entity.pdbx_description
1 polymer ?
#
loop_
_entity_poly.entity_id
_entity_poly.type
_entity_poly.pdbx_seq_one_letter_code
_entity_poly.pdbx_strand_id
1 'polypeptide(L)'
;MASVKMGVAGRAALGAVFAATLVAQAAGMAHAAAGSSSAYGVKATLGPINVAEAAPTAYPGGPGEATVANVSVGGVGSVQGVSTTSTGNDQAGTTKSTSKIAGADLNLTVAQLATDAVTTTCDAKPGSTPTGAVSIVNGTAKAVTPGAEIALDASPAPNTKVTLPANAGEVVLNEQTRNADGSLTVNALHVKAAGGPVTGDLVIGSATCKAGTADQPKTGAITATSVDEDGDRVAGVAYDLKTLKSRAAAPSCTGNNTGSCTFDDLQPGSYQVCVTDVPDGYSMPAQRCSATVAVDGNHRHVRFVIPEEHGKKD
;
A
#
# COMPACT_ATOMS: atom_id res chain seq x y z
N MET A 1 -2.97 68.83 -27.80
CA MET A 1 -3.72 68.35 -26.62
C MET A 1 -3.38 66.89 -26.46
N ALA A 2 -2.37 66.61 -25.65
CA ALA A 2 -2.47 66.14 -24.26
C ALA A 2 -1.98 64.69 -24.21
N SER A 3 -0.67 64.56 -24.00
CA SER A 3 -0.01 63.36 -23.50
C SER A 3 -0.48 63.06 -22.08
N VAL A 4 -0.66 61.77 -21.74
CA VAL A 4 -0.46 61.28 -20.37
C VAL A 4 0.32 59.96 -20.42
N LYS A 5 1.34 59.94 -19.58
CA LYS A 5 2.37 58.91 -19.32
C LYS A 5 1.95 58.06 -18.11
N MET A 6 2.69 56.99 -17.87
CA MET A 6 2.77 56.15 -16.64
C MET A 6 1.67 55.09 -16.47
N GLY A 7 1.94 53.88 -16.00
CA GLY A 7 3.18 53.34 -15.44
C GLY A 7 3.12 51.82 -15.32
N VAL A 8 4.31 51.21 -15.35
CA VAL A 8 4.56 49.80 -15.08
C VAL A 8 4.20 49.49 -13.64
N ALA A 9 3.42 48.44 -13.42
CA ALA A 9 3.30 47.78 -12.12
C ALA A 9 3.31 46.27 -12.35
N GLY A 10 4.47 45.66 -12.14
CA GLY A 10 4.60 44.22 -11.97
C GLY A 10 3.80 43.79 -10.74
N ARG A 11 3.06 42.68 -10.87
CA ARG A 11 2.46 41.99 -9.73
C ARG A 11 2.88 40.53 -9.79
N ALA A 12 3.71 40.17 -8.82
CA ALA A 12 4.03 38.81 -8.46
C ALA A 12 2.75 38.00 -8.24
N ALA A 13 2.66 36.83 -8.88
CA ALA A 13 1.67 35.83 -8.54
C ALA A 13 2.09 35.20 -7.21
N LEU A 14 1.54 35.72 -6.12
CA LEU A 14 1.62 35.13 -4.79
C LEU A 14 0.93 33.76 -4.82
N GLY A 15 1.64 32.74 -4.32
CA GLY A 15 1.11 31.40 -4.09
C GLY A 15 -0.12 31.42 -3.20
N ALA A 16 -1.11 30.62 -3.58
CA ALA A 16 -2.29 30.36 -2.78
C ALA A 16 -1.88 29.59 -1.52
N VAL A 17 -1.81 30.28 -0.39
CA VAL A 17 -1.77 29.67 0.94
C VAL A 17 -3.19 29.25 1.27
N PHE A 18 -3.48 27.96 1.19
CA PHE A 18 -4.69 27.38 1.76
C PHE A 18 -4.60 27.45 3.29
N ALA A 19 -5.21 28.47 3.89
CA ALA A 19 -5.43 28.52 5.34
C ALA A 19 -6.61 27.59 5.68
N ALA A 20 -6.31 26.39 6.19
CA ALA A 20 -7.31 25.52 6.78
C ALA A 20 -7.70 26.07 8.16
N THR A 21 -8.89 26.65 8.25
CA THR A 21 -9.57 26.94 9.53
C THR A 21 -9.80 25.63 10.29
N LEU A 22 -9.11 25.46 11.43
CA LEU A 22 -9.34 24.38 12.38
C LEU A 22 -10.73 24.52 12.99
N VAL A 23 -11.67 23.71 12.52
CA VAL A 23 -12.85 23.33 13.29
C VAL A 23 -12.36 22.34 14.35
N ALA A 24 -12.50 22.70 15.62
CA ALA A 24 -12.29 21.78 16.73
C ALA A 24 -13.36 20.67 16.64
N GLN A 25 -13.00 19.56 16.03
CA GLN A 25 -13.82 18.35 16.05
C GLN A 25 -13.59 17.64 17.38
N ALA A 26 -14.70 17.17 17.97
CA ALA A 26 -14.70 16.29 19.13
C ALA A 26 -13.66 15.16 18.95
N ALA A 27 -13.03 14.72 20.03
CA ALA A 27 -12.06 13.62 20.04
C ALA A 27 -12.71 12.32 19.55
N GLY A 28 -12.83 12.18 18.23
CA GLY A 28 -13.09 10.94 17.53
C GLY A 28 -11.86 10.06 17.65
N MET A 29 -12.07 8.75 17.73
CA MET A 29 -11.01 7.75 17.74
C MET A 29 -9.98 8.09 16.66
N ALA A 30 -8.70 8.16 17.03
CA ALA A 30 -7.61 8.38 16.08
C ALA A 30 -7.73 7.35 14.95
N HIS A 31 -8.13 7.81 13.76
CA HIS A 31 -8.23 6.95 12.59
C HIS A 31 -6.82 6.41 12.29
N ALA A 32 -6.71 5.10 12.08
CA ALA A 32 -5.45 4.48 11.69
C ALA A 32 -4.88 5.20 10.45
N ALA A 33 -3.61 5.61 10.52
CA ALA A 33 -2.93 6.19 9.37
C ALA A 33 -2.54 5.05 8.42
N ALA A 34 -3.05 5.09 7.19
CA ALA A 34 -2.64 4.19 6.12
C ALA A 34 -1.12 4.27 5.92
N GLY A 35 -0.49 3.13 5.63
CA GLY A 35 0.89 3.12 5.17
C GLY A 35 0.99 3.71 3.78
N SER A 36 2.19 4.08 3.35
CA SER A 36 2.41 4.58 1.99
C SER A 36 3.50 3.81 1.26
N SER A 37 3.31 3.52 -0.01
CA SER A 37 4.34 3.01 -0.91
C SER A 37 4.30 3.72 -2.26
N SER A 38 5.46 3.83 -2.90
CA SER A 38 5.59 4.39 -4.24
C SER A 38 6.76 3.78 -4.97
N ALA A 39 6.72 3.79 -6.30
CA ALA A 39 7.82 3.34 -7.13
C ALA A 39 7.87 4.13 -8.44
N TYR A 40 9.06 4.24 -9.01
CA TYR A 40 9.27 4.70 -10.37
C TYR A 40 10.45 3.95 -10.98
N GLY A 41 10.44 3.79 -12.30
CA GLY A 41 11.48 3.04 -12.99
C GLY A 41 12.73 3.84 -13.29
N VAL A 42 12.58 5.09 -13.73
CA VAL A 42 13.70 5.95 -14.13
C VAL A 42 13.43 7.40 -13.76
N LYS A 43 14.45 8.09 -13.27
CA LYS A 43 14.46 9.54 -13.09
C LYS A 43 15.87 10.06 -13.37
N ALA A 44 16.00 11.13 -14.14
CA ALA A 44 17.30 11.65 -14.53
C ALA A 44 17.34 13.17 -14.51
N THR A 45 18.44 13.72 -13.99
CA THR A 45 18.85 15.13 -14.12
C THR A 45 20.33 15.13 -14.49
N LEU A 46 20.61 15.09 -15.79
CA LEU A 46 21.94 14.93 -16.35
C LEU A 46 22.27 16.10 -17.30
N GLY A 47 22.82 17.18 -16.76
CA GLY A 47 23.05 18.43 -17.48
C GLY A 47 21.75 18.93 -18.14
N PRO A 48 21.66 19.04 -19.48
CA PRO A 48 20.43 19.43 -20.17
C PRO A 48 19.35 18.33 -20.20
N ILE A 49 19.70 17.07 -19.93
CA ILE A 49 18.79 15.93 -20.00
C ILE A 49 17.97 15.87 -18.72
N ASN A 50 16.65 15.91 -18.86
CA ASN A 50 15.72 15.78 -17.75
C ASN A 50 14.68 14.71 -18.10
N VAL A 51 14.59 13.67 -17.26
CA VAL A 51 13.61 12.60 -17.37
C VAL A 51 12.78 12.61 -16.09
N ALA A 52 11.50 12.96 -16.22
CA ALA A 52 10.54 12.83 -15.14
C ALA A 52 10.37 11.35 -14.74
N GLU A 53 9.76 11.10 -13.58
CA GLU A 53 9.55 9.75 -13.07
C GLU A 53 8.77 8.90 -14.08
N ALA A 54 9.44 7.89 -14.64
CA ALA A 54 8.83 6.97 -15.59
C ALA A 54 8.11 5.83 -14.85
N ALA A 55 6.89 5.51 -15.32
CA ALA A 55 6.00 4.55 -14.67
C ALA A 55 5.82 4.80 -13.16
N PRO A 56 5.37 6.00 -12.73
CA PRO A 56 5.16 6.26 -11.31
C PRO A 56 3.94 5.48 -10.81
N THR A 57 4.07 4.80 -9.67
CA THR A 57 2.98 4.15 -8.95
C THR A 57 2.96 4.62 -7.51
N ALA A 58 1.79 4.58 -6.88
CA ALA A 58 1.66 4.97 -5.49
C ALA A 58 0.47 4.26 -4.81
N TYR A 59 0.58 4.17 -3.49
CA TYR A 59 -0.45 3.72 -2.58
C TYR A 59 -0.29 4.47 -1.25
N PRO A 60 -1.38 4.91 -0.60
CA PRO A 60 -2.69 5.09 -1.19
C PRO A 60 -2.67 6.22 -2.22
N GLY A 61 -3.57 6.15 -3.20
CA GLY A 61 -3.68 7.15 -4.26
C GLY A 61 -2.64 6.97 -5.36
N GLY A 62 -3.05 7.23 -6.61
CA GLY A 62 -2.25 6.95 -7.80
C GLY A 62 -2.52 5.56 -8.39
N PRO A 63 -1.90 5.23 -9.54
CA PRO A 63 -2.01 3.90 -10.11
C PRO A 63 -1.22 2.89 -9.27
N GLY A 64 -1.82 1.72 -9.00
CA GLY A 64 -1.15 0.64 -8.26
C GLY A 64 -0.10 -0.11 -9.10
N GLU A 65 -0.19 -0.03 -10.43
CA GLU A 65 0.76 -0.61 -11.37
C GLU A 65 0.95 0.31 -12.58
N ALA A 66 2.15 0.37 -13.14
CA ALA A 66 2.44 1.11 -14.37
C ALA A 66 3.54 0.41 -15.18
N THR A 67 3.47 0.52 -16.51
CA THR A 67 4.46 -0.08 -17.41
C THR A 67 4.84 0.88 -18.54
N VAL A 68 6.12 0.87 -18.91
CA VAL A 68 6.67 1.62 -20.05
C VAL A 68 7.67 0.73 -20.77
N ALA A 69 7.46 0.51 -22.07
CA ALA A 69 8.29 -0.40 -22.86
C ALA A 69 9.75 0.10 -22.99
N ASN A 70 9.94 1.40 -23.20
CA ASN A 70 11.25 2.02 -23.39
C ASN A 70 11.25 3.44 -22.83
N VAL A 71 12.25 3.77 -22.02
CA VAL A 71 12.52 5.12 -21.52
C VAL A 71 13.85 5.60 -22.12
N SER A 72 13.79 6.64 -22.95
CA SER A 72 15.01 7.28 -23.48
C SER A 72 15.58 8.25 -22.45
N VAL A 73 16.89 8.16 -22.20
CA VAL A 73 17.66 9.07 -21.32
C VAL A 73 18.46 10.04 -22.19
N GLY A 74 17.80 10.68 -23.15
CA GLY A 74 18.44 11.55 -24.13
C GLY A 74 19.55 10.84 -24.91
N GLY A 75 20.69 11.51 -25.10
CA GLY A 75 21.86 10.95 -25.80
C GLY A 75 22.64 9.91 -25.00
N VAL A 76 22.29 9.64 -23.75
CA VAL A 76 22.99 8.68 -22.89
C VAL A 76 22.60 7.25 -23.21
N GLY A 77 21.34 6.98 -23.55
CA GLY A 77 20.90 5.62 -23.84
C GLY A 77 19.44 5.38 -23.46
N SER A 78 19.12 4.16 -23.08
CA SER A 78 17.75 3.75 -22.80
C SER A 78 17.62 2.71 -21.71
N VAL A 79 16.44 2.68 -21.10
CA VAL A 79 16.02 1.69 -20.11
C VAL A 79 14.76 1.00 -20.64
N GLN A 80 14.79 -0.33 -20.69
CA GLN A 80 13.80 -1.17 -21.35
C GLN A 80 12.93 -1.93 -20.34
N GLY A 81 11.68 -2.17 -20.72
CA GLY A 81 10.74 -3.02 -19.99
C GLY A 81 10.55 -2.57 -18.54
N VAL A 82 10.24 -1.30 -18.35
CA VAL A 82 9.98 -0.72 -17.03
C VAL A 82 8.59 -1.14 -16.56
N SER A 83 8.50 -1.74 -15.39
CA SER A 83 7.24 -2.07 -14.71
C SER A 83 7.37 -1.79 -13.23
N THR A 84 6.40 -1.07 -12.66
CA THR A 84 6.38 -0.73 -11.24
C THR A 84 5.06 -1.16 -10.63
N THR A 85 5.09 -1.48 -9.34
CA THR A 85 3.91 -1.78 -8.54
C THR A 85 4.03 -1.10 -7.17
N SER A 86 2.90 -0.65 -6.64
CA SER A 86 2.79 -0.11 -5.28
C SER A 86 1.46 -0.56 -4.69
N THR A 87 1.54 -1.29 -3.59
CA THR A 87 0.40 -1.88 -2.91
C THR A 87 0.49 -1.62 -1.41
N GLY A 88 -0.66 -1.75 -0.75
CA GLY A 88 -0.74 -1.82 0.69
C GLY A 88 -2.05 -2.42 1.16
N ASN A 89 -2.14 -2.58 2.47
CA ASN A 89 -3.31 -3.07 3.17
C ASN A 89 -3.52 -2.19 4.39
N ASP A 90 -4.57 -1.36 4.36
CA ASP A 90 -4.84 -0.38 5.41
C ASP A 90 -5.17 -1.04 6.75
N GLN A 91 -5.80 -2.22 6.73
CA GLN A 91 -6.13 -2.98 7.95
C GLN A 91 -4.87 -3.55 8.60
N ALA A 92 -3.97 -4.10 7.79
CA ALA A 92 -2.71 -4.67 8.27
C ALA A 92 -1.60 -3.62 8.46
N GLY A 93 -1.80 -2.39 7.99
CA GLY A 93 -0.78 -1.33 7.91
C GLY A 93 0.45 -1.70 7.08
N THR A 94 0.38 -2.73 6.25
CA THR A 94 1.52 -3.21 5.45
C THR A 94 1.56 -2.55 4.09
N THR A 95 2.75 -2.28 3.57
CA THR A 95 2.94 -1.75 2.22
C THR A 95 4.09 -2.42 1.50
N LYS A 96 3.98 -2.51 0.18
CA LYS A 96 5.02 -3.01 -0.70
C LYS A 96 5.11 -2.16 -1.96
N SER A 97 6.33 -1.87 -2.39
CA SER A 97 6.60 -1.27 -3.69
C SER A 97 7.66 -2.07 -4.42
N THR A 98 7.55 -2.15 -5.74
CA THR A 98 8.52 -2.85 -6.59
C THR A 98 8.75 -2.07 -7.87
N SER A 99 10.02 -2.01 -8.31
CA SER A 99 10.39 -1.59 -9.65
C SER A 99 11.12 -2.73 -10.35
N LYS A 100 10.74 -3.01 -11.59
CA LYS A 100 11.34 -4.02 -12.47
C LYS A 100 11.74 -3.38 -13.78
N ILE A 101 12.90 -3.75 -14.26
CA ILE A 101 13.50 -3.27 -15.50
C ILE A 101 14.02 -4.50 -16.24
N ALA A 102 13.78 -4.58 -17.54
CA ALA A 102 14.22 -5.70 -18.37
C ALA A 102 15.67 -5.54 -18.84
N GLY A 103 16.12 -4.30 -19.01
CA GLY A 103 17.48 -3.97 -19.42
C GLY A 103 17.77 -2.49 -19.31
N ALA A 104 19.04 -2.14 -19.13
CA ALA A 104 19.52 -0.77 -19.25
C ALA A 104 20.83 -0.79 -20.05
N ASP A 105 20.97 0.12 -21.01
CA ASP A 105 22.22 0.35 -21.73
C ASP A 105 22.45 1.86 -21.81
N LEU A 106 23.52 2.32 -21.15
CA LEU A 106 23.84 3.71 -20.95
C LEU A 106 25.30 3.97 -21.30
N ASN A 107 25.52 4.87 -22.25
CA ASN A 107 26.80 5.41 -22.63
C ASN A 107 27.01 6.79 -21.98
N LEU A 108 27.81 6.82 -20.92
CA LEU A 108 28.20 8.01 -20.17
C LEU A 108 29.46 8.68 -20.77
N THR A 109 29.59 8.63 -22.10
CA THR A 109 30.73 9.14 -22.90
C THR A 109 32.03 8.38 -22.72
N VAL A 110 32.53 8.26 -21.49
CA VAL A 110 33.83 7.61 -21.18
C VAL A 110 33.66 6.25 -20.49
N ALA A 111 32.43 5.93 -20.06
CA ALA A 111 32.05 4.64 -19.52
C ALA A 111 30.70 4.18 -20.08
N GLN A 112 30.54 2.87 -20.25
CA GLN A 112 29.26 2.22 -20.53
C GLN A 112 28.80 1.51 -19.25
N LEU A 113 27.52 1.63 -18.94
CA LEU A 113 26.83 0.90 -17.87
C LEU A 113 25.71 0.10 -18.53
N ALA A 114 25.74 -1.22 -18.33
CA ALA A 114 24.75 -2.12 -18.89
C ALA A 114 24.21 -3.07 -17.82
N THR A 115 22.94 -3.41 -17.89
CA THR A 115 22.31 -4.47 -17.09
C THR A 115 21.25 -5.18 -17.92
N ASP A 116 21.01 -6.45 -17.63
CA ASP A 116 19.75 -7.11 -18.03
C ASP A 116 18.68 -6.73 -16.99
N ALA A 117 18.03 -7.72 -16.37
CA ALA A 117 16.96 -7.49 -15.43
C ALA A 117 17.46 -6.81 -14.14
N VAL A 118 16.76 -5.77 -13.71
CA VAL A 118 16.95 -5.14 -12.39
C VAL A 118 15.63 -5.17 -11.64
N THR A 119 15.65 -5.65 -10.40
CA THR A 119 14.50 -5.63 -9.50
C THR A 119 14.84 -4.90 -8.22
N THR A 120 13.99 -3.96 -7.83
CA THR A 120 14.07 -3.18 -6.59
C THR A 120 12.82 -3.44 -5.78
N THR A 121 12.95 -3.79 -4.51
CA THR A 121 11.80 -4.00 -3.62
C THR A 121 11.96 -3.22 -2.33
N CYS A 122 10.83 -2.72 -1.83
CA CYS A 122 10.71 -2.18 -0.48
C CYS A 122 9.46 -2.76 0.17
N ASP A 123 9.62 -3.35 1.34
CA ASP A 123 8.54 -3.93 2.15
C ASP A 123 8.53 -3.26 3.52
N ALA A 124 7.36 -2.81 3.97
CA ALA A 124 7.18 -2.25 5.30
C ALA A 124 5.99 -2.90 6.01
N LYS A 125 6.20 -3.25 7.28
CA LYS A 125 5.16 -3.80 8.15
C LYS A 125 5.17 -3.07 9.50
N PRO A 126 4.01 -2.87 10.12
CA PRO A 126 3.95 -2.22 11.41
C PRO A 126 4.73 -2.97 12.48
N GLY A 127 5.35 -2.24 13.40
CA GLY A 127 6.20 -2.79 14.46
C GLY A 127 7.58 -3.31 13.99
N SER A 128 7.93 -3.16 12.71
CA SER A 128 9.24 -3.54 12.17
C SER A 128 9.86 -2.40 11.36
N THR A 129 11.19 -2.39 11.26
CA THR A 129 11.88 -1.47 10.36
C THR A 129 11.62 -1.88 8.91
N PRO A 130 11.30 -0.93 8.00
CA PRO A 130 11.17 -1.25 6.58
C PRO A 130 12.47 -1.87 6.04
N THR A 131 12.31 -2.79 5.10
CA THR A 131 13.39 -3.56 4.47
C THR A 131 13.40 -3.35 2.97
N GLY A 132 14.60 -3.17 2.41
CA GLY A 132 14.82 -2.99 0.97
C GLY A 132 15.78 -4.03 0.42
N ALA A 133 15.60 -4.40 -0.85
CA ALA A 133 16.49 -5.31 -1.56
C ALA A 133 16.57 -4.97 -3.05
N VAL A 134 17.68 -5.36 -3.66
CA VAL A 134 17.97 -5.17 -5.09
C VAL A 134 18.55 -6.46 -5.65
N SER A 135 18.11 -6.82 -6.85
CA SER A 135 18.73 -7.87 -7.65
C SER A 135 19.07 -7.32 -9.03
N ILE A 136 20.28 -7.62 -9.50
CA ILE A 136 20.84 -7.17 -10.78
C ILE A 136 21.27 -8.42 -11.56
N VAL A 137 20.80 -8.55 -12.79
CA VAL A 137 21.21 -9.61 -13.70
C VAL A 137 22.21 -9.04 -14.70
N ASN A 138 23.38 -9.68 -14.81
CA ASN A 138 24.44 -9.35 -15.76
C ASN A 138 24.83 -7.86 -15.79
N GLY A 139 24.89 -7.22 -14.63
CA GLY A 139 25.28 -5.81 -14.54
C GLY A 139 26.78 -5.61 -14.77
N THR A 140 27.15 -4.69 -15.65
CA THR A 140 28.56 -4.35 -15.95
C THR A 140 28.77 -2.85 -16.10
N ALA A 141 29.95 -2.39 -15.71
CA ALA A 141 30.45 -1.04 -15.98
C ALA A 141 31.82 -1.13 -16.65
N LYS A 142 31.99 -0.51 -17.82
CA LYS A 142 33.18 -0.65 -18.67
C LYS A 142 33.67 0.70 -19.20
N ALA A 143 34.98 0.89 -19.32
CA ALA A 143 35.54 2.05 -20.01
C ALA A 143 35.32 1.94 -21.54
N VAL A 144 35.10 3.07 -22.23
CA VAL A 144 34.94 3.10 -23.70
C VAL A 144 36.28 2.90 -24.43
N THR A 145 37.39 3.32 -23.81
CA THR A 145 38.77 2.99 -24.25
C THR A 145 39.24 1.69 -23.60
N PRO A 146 40.29 0.99 -24.11
CA PRO A 146 40.72 -0.29 -23.55
C PRO A 146 40.88 -0.18 -22.03
N GLY A 147 40.04 -0.92 -21.29
CA GLY A 147 39.93 -0.79 -19.85
C GLY A 147 39.19 -1.97 -19.26
N ALA A 148 39.42 -2.19 -17.96
CA ALA A 148 38.80 -3.28 -17.23
C ALA A 148 37.28 -3.11 -17.16
N GLU A 149 36.57 -4.21 -17.39
CA GLU A 149 35.14 -4.33 -17.12
C GLU A 149 34.94 -4.66 -15.64
N ILE A 150 33.98 -4.00 -15.02
CA ILE A 150 33.60 -4.20 -13.63
C ILE A 150 32.24 -4.90 -13.63
N ALA A 151 32.17 -6.11 -13.11
CA ALA A 151 30.89 -6.76 -12.83
C ALA A 151 30.24 -6.11 -11.60
N LEU A 152 28.95 -5.79 -11.70
CA LEU A 152 28.14 -5.35 -10.57
C LEU A 152 27.68 -6.59 -9.79
N ASP A 153 27.65 -6.48 -8.46
CA ASP A 153 27.11 -7.54 -7.61
C ASP A 153 25.63 -7.79 -7.97
N ALA A 154 25.26 -9.07 -8.11
CA ALA A 154 23.91 -9.48 -8.45
C ALA A 154 22.92 -9.30 -7.29
N SER A 155 23.41 -9.23 -6.05
CA SER A 155 22.62 -8.98 -4.84
C SER A 155 23.41 -8.03 -3.91
N PRO A 156 23.63 -6.77 -4.33
CA PRO A 156 24.51 -5.85 -3.63
C PRO A 156 24.00 -5.58 -2.21
N ALA A 157 24.93 -5.55 -1.25
CA ALA A 157 24.64 -5.06 0.09
C ALA A 157 24.14 -3.59 0.05
N PRO A 158 23.36 -3.13 1.03
CA PRO A 158 22.87 -1.75 1.04
C PRO A 158 24.01 -0.73 0.93
N ASN A 159 23.83 0.27 0.06
CA ASN A 159 24.74 1.38 -0.21
C ASN A 159 26.12 0.94 -0.74
N THR A 160 26.17 -0.12 -1.56
CA THR A 160 27.40 -0.57 -2.19
C THR A 160 27.84 0.43 -3.25
N LYS A 161 29.06 0.94 -3.17
CA LYS A 161 29.60 1.93 -4.10
C LYS A 161 30.50 1.28 -5.13
N VAL A 162 30.31 1.65 -6.40
CA VAL A 162 31.14 1.23 -7.53
C VAL A 162 31.65 2.47 -8.23
N THR A 163 32.96 2.69 -8.17
CA THR A 163 33.60 3.78 -8.93
C THR A 163 33.59 3.42 -10.41
N LEU A 164 33.02 4.29 -11.24
CA LEU A 164 33.01 4.10 -12.68
C LEU A 164 34.41 4.38 -13.27
N PRO A 165 34.80 3.64 -14.31
CA PRO A 165 36.11 3.80 -14.91
C PRO A 165 36.25 5.15 -15.62
N ALA A 166 37.49 5.51 -15.97
CA ALA A 166 37.84 6.75 -16.67
C ALA A 166 37.31 8.04 -16.00
N ASN A 167 37.15 8.01 -14.67
CA ASN A 167 36.55 9.09 -13.88
C ASN A 167 35.14 9.48 -14.36
N ALA A 168 34.32 8.52 -14.82
CA ALA A 168 32.93 8.79 -15.20
C ALA A 168 32.00 9.09 -14.00
N GLY A 169 32.46 8.83 -12.77
CA GLY A 169 31.71 9.07 -11.54
C GLY A 169 31.57 7.82 -10.67
N GLU A 170 30.43 7.69 -10.00
CA GLU A 170 30.13 6.58 -9.08
C GLU A 170 28.72 6.05 -9.35
N VAL A 171 28.52 4.75 -9.16
CA VAL A 171 27.18 4.15 -9.02
C VAL A 171 27.03 3.64 -7.60
N VAL A 172 25.99 4.09 -6.91
CA VAL A 172 25.57 3.52 -5.63
C VAL A 172 24.50 2.47 -5.91
N LEU A 173 24.85 1.21 -5.68
CA LEU A 173 23.95 0.06 -5.79
C LEU A 173 23.20 -0.14 -4.48
N ASN A 174 21.91 -0.48 -4.58
CA ASN A 174 21.04 -0.69 -3.42
C ASN A 174 21.15 0.47 -2.43
N GLU A 175 21.08 1.70 -2.93
CA GLU A 175 21.13 2.89 -2.09
C GLU A 175 19.86 2.94 -1.24
N GLN A 176 20.03 2.85 0.07
CA GLN A 176 18.95 2.79 1.04
C GLN A 176 18.96 4.02 1.91
N THR A 177 17.95 4.88 1.74
CA THR A 177 17.77 6.10 2.52
C THR A 177 16.61 5.93 3.49
N ARG A 178 16.90 6.02 4.79
CA ARG A 178 15.88 6.10 5.83
C ARG A 178 15.47 7.55 6.01
N ASN A 179 14.22 7.85 5.70
CA ASN A 179 13.69 9.20 5.76
C ASN A 179 13.22 9.53 7.18
N ALA A 180 13.20 10.83 7.51
CA ALA A 180 12.79 11.30 8.84
C ALA A 180 11.33 10.95 9.17
N ASP A 181 10.50 10.70 8.15
CA ASP A 181 9.10 10.32 8.31
C ASP A 181 8.89 8.82 8.56
N GLY A 182 9.98 8.04 8.67
CA GLY A 182 9.96 6.60 8.91
C GLY A 182 9.87 5.74 7.65
N SER A 183 9.76 6.34 6.46
CA SER A 183 9.83 5.61 5.19
C SER A 183 11.27 5.18 4.86
N LEU A 184 11.37 4.15 4.03
CA LEU A 184 12.62 3.71 3.40
C LEU A 184 12.49 3.91 1.89
N THR A 185 13.46 4.58 1.28
CA THR A 185 13.64 4.65 -0.17
C THR A 185 14.82 3.78 -0.57
N VAL A 186 14.61 2.94 -1.58
CA VAL A 186 15.60 2.04 -2.16
C VAL A 186 15.78 2.39 -3.63
N ASN A 187 16.99 2.75 -4.03
CA ASN A 187 17.35 2.92 -5.43
C ASN A 187 18.25 1.75 -5.84
N ALA A 188 17.93 1.06 -6.94
CA ALA A 188 18.75 -0.04 -7.41
C ALA A 188 20.10 0.44 -7.92
N LEU A 189 20.10 1.38 -8.85
CA LEU A 189 21.30 2.03 -9.37
C LEU A 189 21.10 3.54 -9.26
N HIS A 190 21.89 4.20 -8.40
CA HIS A 190 22.01 5.65 -8.39
C HIS A 190 23.36 6.05 -8.98
N VAL A 191 23.32 6.44 -10.26
CA VAL A 191 24.49 6.90 -11.01
C VAL A 191 24.69 8.38 -10.73
N LYS A 192 25.85 8.70 -10.15
CA LYS A 192 26.35 10.06 -9.94
C LYS A 192 27.40 10.31 -11.02
N ALA A 193 26.94 10.74 -12.19
CA ALA A 193 27.79 10.99 -13.34
C ALA A 193 28.64 12.23 -13.09
N ALA A 194 29.96 12.03 -13.12
CA ALA A 194 30.95 13.06 -12.82
C ALA A 194 32.12 12.97 -13.79
N GLY A 195 31.87 13.14 -15.09
CA GLY A 195 32.92 13.15 -16.11
C GLY A 195 32.34 13.35 -17.51
N GLY A 196 32.94 14.26 -18.29
CA GLY A 196 32.47 14.59 -19.65
C GLY A 196 31.29 15.57 -19.69
N PRO A 197 30.53 15.63 -20.81
CA PRO A 197 29.42 16.58 -21.00
C PRO A 197 28.14 16.23 -20.23
N VAL A 198 28.11 15.07 -19.56
CA VAL A 198 26.95 14.56 -18.83
C VAL A 198 27.29 14.53 -17.34
N THR A 199 26.71 15.44 -16.57
CA THR A 199 26.91 15.54 -15.11
C THR A 199 25.58 15.58 -14.38
N GLY A 200 25.53 14.93 -13.21
CA GLY A 200 24.34 14.89 -12.35
C GLY A 200 23.90 13.47 -12.01
N ASP A 201 22.61 13.32 -11.73
CA ASP A 201 22.06 12.11 -11.13
C ASP A 201 21.12 11.37 -12.09
N LEU A 202 21.27 10.05 -12.14
CA LEU A 202 20.35 9.14 -12.80
C LEU A 202 20.02 7.99 -11.85
N VAL A 203 18.73 7.83 -11.57
CA VAL A 203 18.19 6.74 -10.77
C VAL A 203 17.48 5.76 -11.67
N ILE A 204 17.85 4.48 -11.53
CA ILE A 204 17.26 3.34 -12.22
C ILE A 204 16.74 2.37 -11.16
N GLY A 205 15.43 2.15 -11.20
CA GLY A 205 14.66 1.37 -10.23
C GLY A 205 14.60 2.04 -8.87
N SER A 206 13.45 2.61 -8.52
CA SER A 206 13.21 3.17 -7.19
C SER A 206 11.95 2.58 -6.57
N ALA A 207 12.05 2.22 -5.30
CA ALA A 207 10.94 1.70 -4.51
C ALA A 207 10.98 2.33 -3.11
N THR A 208 9.89 2.94 -2.69
CA THR A 208 9.74 3.57 -1.37
C THR A 208 8.57 2.95 -0.62
N CYS A 209 8.77 2.63 0.65
CA CYS A 209 7.74 2.04 1.49
C CYS A 209 7.76 2.58 2.92
N LYS A 210 6.58 2.68 3.51
CA LYS A 210 6.33 3.17 4.86
C LYS A 210 5.17 2.39 5.45
N ALA A 211 5.42 1.77 6.60
CA ALA A 211 4.36 1.09 7.32
C ALA A 211 3.30 2.10 7.78
N GLY A 212 2.04 1.68 7.72
CA GLY A 212 0.96 2.38 8.40
C GLY A 212 1.00 2.11 9.89
N THR A 213 0.02 2.63 10.61
CA THR A 213 -0.24 2.21 11.98
C THR A 213 -1.11 0.95 11.94
N ALA A 214 -0.55 -0.25 12.17
CA ALA A 214 -1.42 -1.38 12.51
C ALA A 214 -1.94 -1.16 13.92
N ASP A 215 -3.20 -0.74 14.00
CA ASP A 215 -4.04 -1.00 15.16
C ASP A 215 -5.51 -1.08 14.75
N GLN A 216 -5.80 -1.86 13.70
CA GLN A 216 -7.15 -2.35 13.47
C GLN A 216 -7.11 -3.87 13.67
N PRO A 217 -7.58 -4.37 14.82
CA PRO A 217 -7.68 -5.80 15.02
C PRO A 217 -8.65 -6.34 13.97
N LYS A 218 -8.24 -7.38 13.21
CA LYS A 218 -9.06 -7.97 12.13
C LYS A 218 -10.50 -8.12 12.59
N THR A 219 -11.44 -7.50 11.89
CA THR A 219 -12.86 -7.69 12.18
C THR A 219 -13.29 -9.09 11.78
N GLY A 220 -14.15 -9.71 12.56
CA GLY A 220 -14.76 -11.00 12.25
C GLY A 220 -16.25 -10.85 11.98
N ALA A 221 -16.92 -11.98 11.81
CA ALA A 221 -18.36 -12.02 11.62
C ALA A 221 -18.98 -13.14 12.46
N ILE A 222 -20.26 -13.02 12.81
CA ILE A 222 -21.05 -14.09 13.42
C ILE A 222 -22.30 -14.30 12.57
N THR A 223 -22.51 -15.52 12.08
CA THR A 223 -23.78 -15.92 11.46
C THR A 223 -24.61 -16.75 12.43
N ALA A 224 -25.84 -16.31 12.69
CA ALA A 224 -26.84 -17.05 13.43
C ALA A 224 -27.79 -17.77 12.47
N THR A 225 -28.03 -19.06 12.70
CA THR A 225 -29.00 -19.85 11.94
C THR A 225 -30.07 -20.43 12.86
N SER A 226 -31.33 -20.34 12.42
CA SER A 226 -32.48 -20.94 13.07
C SER A 226 -32.93 -22.19 12.35
N VAL A 227 -33.22 -23.22 13.12
CA VAL A 227 -33.95 -24.40 12.66
C VAL A 227 -35.06 -24.76 13.65
N ASP A 228 -35.98 -25.63 13.28
CA ASP A 228 -36.91 -26.27 14.20
C ASP A 228 -36.36 -27.57 14.78
N GLU A 229 -37.22 -28.31 15.47
CA GLU A 229 -36.91 -29.58 16.14
C GLU A 229 -36.62 -30.72 15.15
N ASP A 230 -37.17 -30.64 13.94
CA ASP A 230 -36.94 -31.57 12.84
C ASP A 230 -35.67 -31.21 12.03
N GLY A 231 -35.15 -30.00 12.24
CA GLY A 231 -33.94 -29.48 11.61
C GLY A 231 -34.20 -28.64 10.36
N ASP A 232 -35.46 -28.36 10.05
CA ASP A 232 -35.86 -27.49 8.95
C ASP A 232 -35.62 -26.02 9.31
N ARG A 233 -35.35 -25.20 8.29
CA ARG A 233 -34.93 -23.80 8.49
C ARG A 233 -36.11 -22.91 8.87
N VAL A 234 -35.93 -22.08 9.90
CA VAL A 234 -36.96 -21.14 10.37
C VAL A 234 -36.58 -19.71 9.97
N ALA A 235 -37.30 -19.15 9.01
CA ALA A 235 -37.12 -17.76 8.57
C ALA A 235 -37.73 -16.76 9.57
N GLY A 236 -37.30 -15.50 9.56
CA GLY A 236 -37.97 -14.43 10.31
C GLY A 236 -37.63 -14.32 11.80
N VAL A 237 -36.74 -15.16 12.33
CA VAL A 237 -36.30 -15.08 13.74
C VAL A 237 -35.43 -13.84 13.95
N ALA A 238 -35.74 -13.01 14.95
CA ALA A 238 -34.98 -11.80 15.25
C ALA A 238 -33.91 -12.06 16.32
N TYR A 239 -32.78 -11.38 16.17
CA TYR A 239 -31.59 -11.54 17.01
C TYR A 239 -30.99 -10.20 17.42
N ASP A 240 -30.50 -10.16 18.66
CA ASP A 240 -29.60 -9.10 19.15
C ASP A 240 -28.20 -9.67 19.42
N LEU A 241 -27.17 -8.87 19.12
CA LEU A 241 -25.79 -9.18 19.48
C LEU A 241 -25.38 -8.38 20.74
N LYS A 242 -25.06 -9.10 21.82
CA LYS A 242 -24.54 -8.51 23.06
C LYS A 242 -23.03 -8.61 23.11
N THR A 243 -22.35 -7.50 23.41
CA THR A 243 -20.92 -7.47 23.74
C THR A 243 -20.72 -7.50 25.26
N LEU A 244 -19.80 -8.33 25.74
CA LEU A 244 -19.52 -8.45 27.18
C LEU A 244 -18.61 -7.33 27.71
N LYS A 245 -18.05 -6.49 26.84
CA LYS A 245 -17.07 -5.43 27.20
C LYS A 245 -17.62 -4.01 27.15
N SER A 246 -18.74 -3.74 26.46
CA SER A 246 -19.25 -2.37 26.30
C SER A 246 -20.78 -2.29 26.40
N ARG A 247 -21.27 -1.08 26.67
CA ARG A 247 -22.70 -0.71 26.72
C ARG A 247 -23.20 -0.11 25.41
N ALA A 248 -22.49 -0.33 24.30
CA ALA A 248 -22.90 0.17 22.98
C ALA A 248 -24.25 -0.43 22.56
N ALA A 249 -24.99 0.27 21.69
CA ALA A 249 -26.24 -0.24 21.13
C ALA A 249 -25.97 -1.61 20.47
N ALA A 250 -26.73 -2.62 20.88
CA ALA A 250 -26.63 -3.97 20.33
C ALA A 250 -27.09 -3.93 18.87
N PRO A 251 -26.25 -4.30 17.88
CA PRO A 251 -26.75 -4.49 16.54
C PRO A 251 -27.77 -5.63 16.56
N SER A 252 -28.86 -5.46 15.83
CA SER A 252 -29.94 -6.41 15.70
C SER A 252 -30.13 -6.80 14.24
N CYS A 253 -30.67 -7.99 14.01
CA CYS A 253 -30.99 -8.46 12.67
C CYS A 253 -32.16 -9.45 12.70
N THR A 254 -32.74 -9.69 11.53
CA THR A 254 -33.80 -10.69 11.35
C THR A 254 -33.35 -11.72 10.34
N GLY A 255 -33.56 -13.01 10.67
CA GLY A 255 -33.24 -14.14 9.82
C GLY A 255 -33.96 -14.04 8.49
N ASN A 256 -33.22 -14.18 7.39
CA ASN A 256 -33.77 -14.17 6.04
C ASN A 256 -34.54 -15.47 5.72
N ASN A 257 -34.95 -15.65 4.46
CA ASN A 257 -35.68 -16.83 3.99
C ASN A 257 -34.89 -18.15 4.09
N THR A 258 -33.60 -18.12 4.42
CA THR A 258 -32.81 -19.32 4.71
C THR A 258 -32.59 -19.53 6.21
N GLY A 259 -33.32 -18.79 7.05
CA GLY A 259 -33.23 -18.84 8.50
C GLY A 259 -31.91 -18.28 9.05
N SER A 260 -31.22 -17.43 8.28
CA SER A 260 -29.87 -16.96 8.60
C SER A 260 -29.81 -15.45 8.76
N CYS A 261 -29.03 -14.99 9.73
CA CYS A 261 -28.59 -13.60 9.87
C CYS A 261 -27.07 -13.55 10.07
N THR A 262 -26.40 -12.56 9.50
CA THR A 262 -24.98 -12.28 9.77
C THR A 262 -24.79 -10.91 10.43
N PHE A 263 -23.93 -10.87 11.44
CA PHE A 263 -23.33 -9.67 12.01
C PHE A 263 -21.89 -9.56 11.51
N ASP A 264 -21.61 -8.59 10.65
CA ASP A 264 -20.29 -8.36 10.05
C ASP A 264 -19.50 -7.27 10.79
N ASP A 265 -18.24 -7.09 10.40
CA ASP A 265 -17.33 -6.05 10.91
C ASP A 265 -17.18 -5.99 12.44
N LEU A 266 -17.24 -7.15 13.09
CA LEU A 266 -17.15 -7.26 14.55
C LEU A 266 -15.69 -7.14 15.01
N GLN A 267 -15.42 -6.16 15.86
CA GLN A 267 -14.11 -6.05 16.53
C GLN A 267 -13.82 -7.31 17.37
N PRO A 268 -12.55 -7.72 17.51
CA PRO A 268 -12.21 -8.85 18.37
C PRO A 268 -12.66 -8.68 19.81
N GLY A 269 -13.32 -9.71 20.33
CA GLY A 269 -14.04 -9.63 21.59
C GLY A 269 -14.90 -10.85 21.86
N SER A 270 -15.63 -10.78 22.97
CA SER A 270 -16.51 -11.86 23.44
C SER A 270 -17.96 -11.42 23.30
N TYR A 271 -18.74 -12.18 22.53
CA TYR A 271 -20.11 -11.84 22.15
C TYR A 271 -21.10 -12.94 22.54
N GLN A 272 -22.37 -12.58 22.66
CA GLN A 272 -23.49 -13.51 22.74
C GLN A 272 -24.58 -13.07 21.76
N VAL A 273 -25.10 -14.03 20.99
CA VAL A 273 -26.29 -13.79 20.15
C VAL A 273 -27.51 -14.21 20.95
N CYS A 274 -28.56 -13.40 20.97
CA CYS A 274 -29.80 -13.70 21.68
C CYS A 274 -30.98 -13.58 20.74
N VAL A 275 -31.86 -14.60 20.74
CA VAL A 275 -33.16 -14.54 20.08
C VAL A 275 -34.04 -13.54 20.83
N THR A 276 -34.58 -12.56 20.11
CA THR A 276 -35.43 -11.50 20.66
C THR A 276 -36.88 -11.62 20.21
N ASP A 277 -37.11 -12.19 19.04
CA ASP A 277 -38.45 -12.44 18.51
C ASP A 277 -38.47 -13.68 17.63
N VAL A 278 -39.63 -14.33 17.54
CA VAL A 278 -39.86 -15.53 16.71
C VAL A 278 -41.11 -15.32 15.87
N PRO A 279 -41.15 -15.85 14.63
CA PRO A 279 -42.32 -15.74 13.76
C PRO A 279 -43.53 -16.52 14.30
N ASP A 280 -44.71 -16.21 13.78
CA ASP A 280 -45.95 -16.94 14.08
C ASP A 280 -45.81 -18.45 13.81
N GLY A 281 -46.44 -19.26 14.67
CA GLY A 281 -46.35 -20.72 14.62
C GLY A 281 -45.16 -21.31 15.38
N TYR A 282 -44.28 -20.46 15.93
CA TYR A 282 -43.13 -20.86 16.73
C TYR A 282 -43.18 -20.28 18.14
N SER A 283 -42.52 -20.97 19.07
CA SER A 283 -42.36 -20.55 20.45
C SER A 283 -40.92 -20.11 20.74
N MET A 284 -40.78 -19.13 21.62
CA MET A 284 -39.47 -18.63 22.05
C MET A 284 -38.66 -19.76 22.72
N PRO A 285 -37.42 -20.05 22.29
CA PRO A 285 -36.64 -21.15 22.85
C PRO A 285 -36.32 -20.96 24.33
N ALA A 286 -36.20 -22.08 25.06
CA ALA A 286 -35.79 -22.07 26.46
C ALA A 286 -34.38 -21.47 26.63
N GLN A 287 -33.45 -21.83 25.73
CA GLN A 287 -32.13 -21.22 25.64
C GLN A 287 -32.14 -20.07 24.64
N ARG A 288 -32.40 -18.84 25.13
CA ARG A 288 -32.53 -17.65 24.29
C ARG A 288 -31.20 -17.10 23.79
N CYS A 289 -30.11 -17.27 24.53
CA CYS A 289 -28.79 -16.74 24.17
C CYS A 289 -27.78 -17.86 23.93
N SER A 290 -26.84 -17.63 23.02
CA SER A 290 -25.72 -18.53 22.77
C SER A 290 -24.74 -18.54 23.94
N ALA A 291 -23.87 -19.55 23.97
CA ALA A 291 -22.62 -19.45 24.70
C ALA A 291 -21.77 -18.27 24.18
N THR A 292 -20.77 -17.87 24.96
CA THR A 292 -19.84 -16.81 24.56
C THR A 292 -19.08 -17.22 23.29
N VAL A 293 -19.18 -16.39 22.26
CA VAL A 293 -18.47 -16.52 20.99
C VAL A 293 -17.27 -15.59 21.01
N ALA A 294 -16.06 -16.15 20.89
CA ALA A 294 -14.84 -15.37 20.71
C ALA A 294 -14.68 -15.00 19.23
N VAL A 295 -14.63 -13.69 18.97
CA VAL A 295 -14.29 -13.12 17.66
C VAL A 295 -12.85 -12.66 17.72
N ASP A 296 -12.06 -13.12 16.76
CA ASP A 296 -10.61 -12.91 16.63
C ASP A 296 -10.21 -12.58 15.18
N GLY A 297 -11.18 -12.10 14.38
CA GLY A 297 -11.03 -11.86 12.94
C GLY A 297 -11.51 -13.00 12.04
N ASN A 298 -12.03 -14.09 12.61
CA ASN A 298 -12.65 -15.18 11.86
C ASN A 298 -14.17 -15.05 11.82
N HIS A 299 -14.79 -15.73 10.83
CA HIS A 299 -16.23 -15.91 10.75
C HIS A 299 -16.68 -17.07 11.64
N ARG A 300 -17.59 -16.81 12.57
CA ARG A 300 -18.15 -17.79 13.51
C ARG A 300 -19.61 -18.06 13.18
N HIS A 301 -20.08 -19.24 13.56
CA HIS A 301 -21.45 -19.67 13.34
C HIS A 301 -22.09 -20.10 14.67
N VAL A 302 -23.34 -19.68 14.89
CA VAL A 302 -24.17 -20.12 16.02
C VAL A 302 -25.49 -20.65 15.46
N ARG A 303 -26.00 -21.74 16.05
CA ARG A 303 -27.25 -22.37 15.66
C ARG A 303 -28.23 -22.33 16.83
N PHE A 304 -29.49 -21.99 16.53
CA PHE A 304 -30.61 -22.03 17.45
C PHE A 304 -31.64 -23.06 16.96
N VAL A 305 -32.25 -23.76 17.91
CA VAL A 305 -33.43 -24.60 17.69
C VAL A 305 -34.63 -23.84 18.23
N ILE A 306 -35.61 -23.59 17.37
CA ILE A 306 -36.81 -22.80 17.64
C ILE A 306 -38.00 -23.78 17.63
N PRO A 307 -38.58 -24.08 18.80
CA PRO A 307 -39.67 -25.06 18.89
C PRO A 307 -40.94 -24.53 18.20
N GLU A 308 -41.71 -25.43 17.60
CA GLU A 308 -43.03 -25.09 17.08
C GLU A 308 -44.02 -24.84 18.24
N GLU A 309 -45.00 -23.98 18.02
CA GLU A 309 -46.08 -23.77 18.98
C GLU A 309 -47.06 -24.95 18.94
N HIS A 310 -46.93 -25.89 19.88
CA HIS A 310 -47.88 -26.99 20.02
C HIS A 310 -49.23 -26.49 20.56
N GLY A 311 -50.12 -26.02 19.69
CA GLY A 311 -51.49 -25.68 20.11
C GLY A 311 -52.30 -24.68 19.28
N LYS A 312 -52.33 -24.77 17.95
CA LYS A 312 -53.52 -24.38 17.15
C LYS A 312 -53.80 -25.47 16.12
N LYS A 313 -54.41 -26.57 16.57
CA LYS A 313 -55.36 -27.27 15.70
C LYS A 313 -56.65 -26.47 15.76
N ASP A 314 -57.14 -26.09 14.59
CA ASP A 314 -58.41 -25.39 14.36
C ASP A 314 -59.58 -25.95 15.18
#